data_AF-A0A7S1RZF9-F1
#
_entry.id   AF-A0A7S1RZF9-F1
#
_cell.length_a   1.000
_cell.length_b   1.000
_cell.length_c   1.000
_cell.angle_alpha   90.00
_cell.angle_beta   90.00
_cell.angle_gamma   90.00
#
_symmetry.space_group_name_H-M   'P 1'
#
loop_
_entity.id
_entity.type
_entity.pdbx_description
1 polymer ?
#
loop_
_entity_poly.entity_id
_entity_poly.type
_entity_poly.pdbx_seq_one_letter_code
_entity_poly.pdbx_strand_id
1 'polypeptide(L)'
;SVFYGPGGCLSMAGHEVRIAHTGGLVQRFVETLEELGGPSLDGQSLLLRACLMDMMTLFMAMGTINRGGFGGIYERLPREKWKDVTGIQDDVFTNDSTEAMMLRCSVVSLVETLLTWRGRRYYDMFITWRERCQEAVKAAEEQKKRK
;
A
#
# COMPACT_ATOMS: atom_id res chain seq x y z
N SER A 1 17.59 11.37 14.32
CA SER A 1 17.39 10.44 13.19
C SER A 1 16.34 11.03 12.27
N VAL A 2 16.67 11.28 11.00
CA VAL A 2 15.68 11.73 10.00
C VAL A 2 14.92 10.48 9.57
N PHE A 3 13.81 10.22 10.25
CA PHE A 3 12.91 9.15 9.84
C PHE A 3 12.29 9.53 8.50
N TYR A 4 12.69 8.83 7.43
CA TYR A 4 11.87 8.75 6.21
C TYR A 4 10.51 8.20 6.62
N GLY A 5 9.48 9.06 6.61
CA GLY A 5 8.10 8.62 6.80
C GLY A 5 7.71 7.60 5.73
N PRO A 6 6.67 6.78 5.97
CA PRO A 6 6.32 5.66 5.09
C PRO A 6 5.81 6.04 3.69
N GLY A 7 5.81 7.33 3.34
CA GLY A 7 5.20 7.84 2.10
C GLY A 7 6.04 8.88 1.40
N GLY A 8 7.19 8.49 0.86
CA GLY A 8 7.81 9.27 -0.21
C GLY A 8 6.82 9.46 -1.37
N CYS A 9 7.08 10.43 -2.27
CA CYS A 9 6.15 10.83 -3.35
C CYS A 9 5.60 9.67 -4.19
N LEU A 10 6.32 8.54 -4.24
CA LEU A 10 5.93 7.34 -4.98
C LEU A 10 4.65 6.68 -4.46
N SER A 11 4.39 6.66 -3.15
CA SER A 11 3.14 6.08 -2.61
C SER A 11 1.90 6.91 -2.92
N MET A 12 2.11 8.17 -3.33
CA MET A 12 1.08 9.11 -3.74
C MET A 12 0.93 9.18 -5.27
N ALA A 13 1.76 8.46 -6.03
CA ALA A 13 1.68 8.41 -7.48
C ALA A 13 0.54 7.48 -7.94
N GLY A 14 0.01 7.78 -9.13
CA GLY A 14 -0.97 6.92 -9.80
C GLY A 14 -0.45 5.48 -9.97
N HIS A 15 -1.37 4.52 -9.96
CA HIS A 15 -1.09 3.10 -10.06
C HIS A 15 -0.27 2.75 -11.30
N GLU A 16 -0.54 3.38 -12.45
CA GLU A 16 0.23 3.21 -13.68
C GLU A 16 1.73 3.50 -13.49
N VAL A 17 2.06 4.57 -12.76
CA VAL A 17 3.43 4.97 -12.45
C VAL A 17 4.06 3.98 -11.48
N ARG A 18 3.33 3.60 -10.42
CA ARG A 18 3.81 2.64 -9.42
C ARG A 18 4.09 1.27 -10.04
N ILE A 19 3.16 0.74 -10.83
CA ILE A 19 3.30 -0.57 -11.48
C ILE A 19 4.54 -0.57 -12.39
N ALA A 20 4.70 0.45 -13.23
CA ALA A 20 5.77 0.48 -14.22
C ALA A 20 7.16 0.81 -13.63
N HIS A 21 7.22 1.68 -12.63
CA HIS A 21 8.49 2.32 -12.24
C HIS A 21 9.03 1.97 -10.86
N THR A 22 8.26 1.31 -9.97
CA THR A 22 8.77 0.98 -8.62
C THR A 22 10.04 0.14 -8.65
N GLY A 23 10.16 -0.82 -9.58
CA GLY A 23 11.37 -1.64 -9.72
C GLY A 23 12.61 -0.78 -10.01
N GLY A 24 12.54 0.06 -11.04
CA GLY A 24 13.64 0.94 -11.43
C GLY A 24 13.98 1.99 -10.37
N LEU A 25 12.97 2.53 -9.68
CA LEU A 25 13.18 3.49 -8.60
C LEU A 25 13.87 2.86 -7.38
N VAL A 26 13.48 1.64 -7.00
CA VAL A 26 14.14 0.91 -5.91
C VAL A 26 15.59 0.59 -6.27
N GLN A 27 15.83 0.13 -7.49
CA GLN A 27 17.19 -0.15 -7.96
C GLN A 27 18.04 1.12 -7.92
N ARG A 28 17.55 2.23 -8.48
CA ARG A 28 18.30 3.49 -8.48
C ARG A 28 18.56 4.01 -7.07
N PHE A 29 17.62 3.83 -6.15
CA PHE A 29 17.82 4.17 -4.75
C PHE A 29 18.97 3.37 -4.12
N VAL A 30 19.04 2.05 -4.36
CA VAL A 30 20.11 1.21 -3.83
C VAL A 30 21.46 1.60 -4.41
N GLU A 31 21.55 1.78 -5.73
CA GLU A 31 22.78 2.21 -6.41
C GLU A 31 23.28 3.56 -5.87
N THR A 32 22.40 4.57 -5.80
CA THR A 32 22.77 5.89 -5.29
C THR A 32 23.14 5.87 -3.81
N LEU A 33 22.49 5.03 -3.00
CA LEU A 33 22.86 4.89 -1.59
C LEU A 33 24.29 4.35 -1.45
N GLU A 34 24.66 3.36 -2.25
CA GLU A 34 26.00 2.78 -2.26
C GLU A 34 27.05 3.77 -2.80
N GLU A 35 26.73 4.50 -3.90
CA GLU A 35 27.57 5.58 -4.46
C GLU A 35 27.92 6.65 -3.42
N LEU A 36 27.00 6.94 -2.49
CA LEU A 36 27.17 7.92 -1.42
C LEU A 36 27.83 7.36 -0.15
N GLY A 37 28.35 6.12 -0.19
CA GLY A 37 29.03 5.47 0.94
C GLY A 37 28.08 4.82 1.95
N GLY A 38 26.82 4.61 1.57
CA GLY A 38 25.85 3.84 2.35
C GLY A 38 26.07 2.33 2.29
N PRO A 39 25.28 1.54 3.04
CA PRO A 39 25.39 0.10 3.05
C PRO A 39 24.89 -0.52 1.72
N SER A 40 25.52 -1.60 1.28
CA SER A 40 25.01 -2.45 0.21
C SER A 40 23.70 -3.13 0.66
N LEU A 41 22.60 -2.86 -0.04
CA LEU A 41 21.29 -3.44 0.22
C LEU A 41 20.89 -4.42 -0.87
N ASP A 42 20.21 -5.51 -0.50
CA ASP A 42 19.58 -6.39 -1.50
C ASP A 42 18.35 -5.68 -2.10
N GLY A 43 18.52 -5.20 -3.34
CA GLY A 43 17.47 -4.51 -4.09
C GLY A 43 16.23 -5.36 -4.33
N GLN A 44 16.34 -6.70 -4.41
CA GLN A 44 15.18 -7.56 -4.58
C GLN A 44 14.35 -7.65 -3.30
N SER A 45 15.00 -7.82 -2.14
CA SER A 45 14.33 -7.75 -0.85
C SER A 45 13.70 -6.37 -0.60
N LEU A 46 14.37 -5.29 -1.01
CA LEU A 46 13.84 -3.93 -0.87
C LEU A 46 12.65 -3.69 -1.80
N LEU A 47 12.69 -4.20 -3.03
CA LEU A 47 11.59 -4.13 -3.98
C LEU A 47 10.37 -4.90 -3.46
N LEU A 48 10.58 -6.11 -2.94
CA LEU A 48 9.53 -6.89 -2.30
C LEU A 48 8.93 -6.10 -1.13
N ARG A 49 9.76 -5.50 -0.27
CA ARG A 49 9.28 -4.64 0.82
C ARG A 49 8.43 -3.48 0.30
N ALA A 50 8.91 -2.76 -0.71
CA ALA A 50 8.19 -1.62 -1.29
C ALA A 50 6.82 -2.05 -1.85
N CYS A 51 6.76 -3.20 -2.50
CA CYS A 51 5.52 -3.79 -3.00
C CYS A 51 4.56 -4.18 -1.84
N LEU A 52 5.06 -4.83 -0.80
CA LEU A 52 4.25 -5.23 0.36
C LEU A 52 3.70 -4.02 1.15
N MET A 53 4.37 -2.87 1.11
CA MET A 53 3.87 -1.63 1.72
C MET A 53 2.56 -1.15 1.08
N ASP A 54 2.27 -1.49 -0.18
CA ASP A 54 0.96 -1.20 -0.79
C ASP A 54 -0.19 -1.85 0.02
N MET A 55 -0.01 -3.06 0.58
CA MET A 55 -1.03 -3.65 1.46
C MET A 55 -1.25 -2.86 2.74
N MET A 56 -0.16 -2.36 3.33
CA MET A 56 -0.25 -1.56 4.54
C MET A 56 -1.05 -0.28 4.28
N THR A 57 -0.81 0.37 3.13
CA THR A 57 -1.59 1.52 2.68
C THR A 57 -3.07 1.18 2.49
N LEU A 58 -3.38 0.00 1.93
CA LEU A 58 -4.77 -0.48 1.82
C LEU A 58 -5.45 -0.60 3.18
N PHE A 59 -4.82 -1.28 4.15
CA PHE A 59 -5.37 -1.44 5.49
C PHE A 59 -5.54 -0.12 6.23
N MET A 60 -4.57 0.78 6.09
CA MET A 60 -4.65 2.12 6.66
C MET A 60 -5.81 2.92 6.06
N ALA A 61 -5.93 2.95 4.73
CA ALA A 61 -7.00 3.68 4.06
C ALA A 61 -8.39 3.13 4.45
N MET A 62 -8.57 1.81 4.44
CA MET A 62 -9.81 1.18 4.91
C MET A 62 -10.08 1.50 6.38
N GLY A 63 -9.06 1.45 7.23
CA GLY A 63 -9.18 1.78 8.65
C GLY A 63 -9.61 3.22 8.89
N THR A 64 -9.00 4.17 8.18
CA THR A 64 -9.33 5.60 8.27
C THR A 64 -10.76 5.86 7.78
N ILE A 65 -11.16 5.26 6.65
CA ILE A 65 -12.52 5.36 6.10
C ILE A 65 -13.55 4.80 7.09
N ASN A 66 -13.31 3.59 7.61
CA ASN A 66 -14.23 2.91 8.51
C ASN A 66 -14.38 3.61 9.87
N ARG A 67 -13.28 4.16 10.40
CA ARG A 67 -13.29 4.87 11.69
C ARG A 67 -13.77 6.31 11.56
N GLY A 68 -13.94 6.81 10.35
CA GLY A 68 -14.34 8.18 10.12
C GLY A 68 -13.33 9.21 10.61
N GLY A 69 -12.04 8.88 10.59
CA GLY A 69 -10.93 9.68 11.12
C GLY A 69 -10.58 10.92 10.29
N PHE A 70 -11.58 11.60 9.73
CA PHE A 70 -11.46 12.80 8.91
C PHE A 70 -11.92 14.03 9.69
N GLY A 71 -11.37 14.26 10.88
CA GLY A 71 -11.68 15.47 11.67
C GLY A 71 -13.16 15.66 12.03
N GLY A 72 -13.92 14.56 12.19
CA GLY A 72 -15.33 14.62 12.57
C GLY A 72 -16.31 14.89 11.42
N ILE A 73 -15.94 14.63 10.15
CA ILE A 73 -16.88 14.74 9.02
C ILE A 73 -18.19 13.96 9.25
N TYR A 74 -18.06 12.80 9.90
CA TYR A 74 -19.16 11.92 10.29
C TYR A 74 -19.84 12.34 11.60
N GLU A 75 -19.22 13.23 12.39
CA GLU A 75 -19.87 13.88 13.53
C GLU A 75 -20.72 15.06 13.07
N ARG A 76 -20.33 15.73 11.97
CA ARG A 76 -21.13 16.79 11.31
C ARG A 76 -22.30 16.24 10.50
N LEU A 77 -22.19 15.01 9.99
CA LEU A 77 -23.28 14.31 9.31
C LEU A 77 -23.91 13.27 10.24
N PRO A 78 -25.07 13.57 10.86
CA PRO A 78 -25.76 12.63 11.75
C PRO A 78 -25.94 11.27 11.06
N ARG A 79 -25.75 10.18 11.80
CA ARG A 79 -25.74 8.82 11.26
C ARG A 79 -27.03 8.48 10.50
N GLU A 80 -28.14 9.10 10.87
CA GLU A 80 -29.45 8.94 10.22
C GLU A 80 -29.48 9.47 8.79
N LYS A 81 -28.59 10.41 8.43
CA LYS A 81 -28.43 10.99 7.10
C LYS A 81 -27.45 10.23 6.22
N TRP A 82 -26.76 9.21 6.74
CA TRP A 82 -25.81 8.42 5.93
C TRP A 82 -26.49 7.61 4.85
N LYS A 83 -27.78 7.29 5.01
CA LYS A 83 -28.58 6.64 3.95
C LYS A 83 -28.79 7.55 2.74
N ASP A 84 -28.68 8.88 2.93
CA ASP A 84 -28.86 9.88 1.89
C ASP A 84 -27.52 10.18 1.17
N VAL A 85 -26.42 9.60 1.66
CA VAL A 85 -25.13 9.60 0.98
C VAL A 85 -25.20 8.62 -0.19
N THR A 86 -25.06 9.15 -1.39
CA THR A 86 -25.07 8.38 -2.64
C THR A 86 -23.66 8.07 -3.13
N GLY A 87 -22.65 8.85 -2.71
CA GLY A 87 -21.25 8.57 -3.03
C GLY A 87 -20.29 9.69 -2.65
N ILE A 88 -19.01 9.53 -3.00
CA ILE A 88 -17.97 10.53 -2.69
C ILE A 88 -18.11 11.85 -3.46
N GLN A 89 -19.02 11.89 -4.44
CA GLN A 89 -19.34 13.09 -5.20
C GLN A 89 -20.37 13.99 -4.50
N ASP A 90 -20.97 13.53 -3.40
CA ASP A 90 -21.92 14.34 -2.64
C ASP A 90 -21.26 15.58 -2.03
N ASP A 91 -22.00 16.69 -1.94
CA ASP A 91 -21.52 18.01 -1.48
C ASP A 91 -20.81 17.98 -0.12
N VAL A 92 -21.23 17.08 0.77
CA VAL A 92 -20.61 16.87 2.09
C VAL A 92 -19.16 16.41 1.99
N PHE A 93 -18.79 15.76 0.88
CA PHE A 93 -17.46 15.22 0.60
C PHE A 93 -16.69 15.92 -0.51
N THR A 94 -17.32 16.85 -1.24
CA THR A 94 -16.68 17.62 -2.33
C THR A 94 -16.38 19.07 -1.96
N ASN A 95 -16.92 19.57 -0.85
CA ASN A 95 -16.54 20.89 -0.33
C ASN A 95 -15.02 20.99 -0.01
N ASP A 96 -14.49 22.21 0.03
CA ASP A 96 -13.07 22.49 0.29
C ASP A 96 -12.71 22.50 1.79
N SER A 97 -13.45 21.77 2.62
CA SER A 97 -13.03 21.57 4.00
C SER A 97 -11.83 20.63 4.09
N THR A 98 -10.97 20.85 5.09
CA THR A 98 -9.83 19.96 5.39
C THR A 98 -10.30 18.51 5.55
N GLU A 99 -11.45 18.30 6.20
CA GLU A 99 -12.00 16.97 6.43
C GLU A 99 -12.42 16.27 5.14
N ALA A 100 -13.13 16.98 4.25
CA ALA A 100 -13.55 16.45 2.97
C ALA A 100 -12.35 16.18 2.05
N MET A 101 -11.33 17.05 2.06
CA MET A 101 -10.07 16.80 1.37
C MET A 101 -9.38 15.54 1.88
N MET A 102 -9.28 15.34 3.21
CA MET A 102 -8.68 14.14 3.80
C MET A 102 -9.42 12.86 3.40
N LEU A 103 -10.76 12.89 3.37
CA LEU A 103 -11.57 11.76 2.89
C LEU A 103 -11.30 11.46 1.42
N ARG A 104 -11.35 12.48 0.54
CA ARG A 104 -11.06 12.32 -0.90
C ARG A 104 -9.68 11.72 -1.13
N CYS A 105 -8.65 12.26 -0.47
CA CYS A 105 -7.29 11.72 -0.55
C CYS A 105 -7.21 10.25 -0.10
N SER A 106 -7.92 9.89 0.96
CA SER A 106 -7.92 8.51 1.48
C SER A 106 -8.64 7.54 0.55
N VAL A 107 -9.74 7.97 -0.08
CA VAL A 107 -10.45 7.15 -1.06
C VAL A 107 -9.67 7.02 -2.36
N VAL A 108 -9.04 8.09 -2.85
CA VAL A 108 -8.11 8.01 -3.98
C VAL A 108 -6.97 7.04 -3.66
N SER A 109 -6.35 7.17 -2.49
CA SER A 109 -5.30 6.26 -2.04
C SER A 109 -5.77 4.80 -2.00
N LEU A 110 -7.00 4.53 -1.53
CA LEU A 110 -7.61 3.20 -1.54
C LEU A 110 -7.77 2.67 -2.97
N VAL A 111 -8.38 3.45 -3.87
CA VAL A 111 -8.65 3.05 -5.27
C VAL A 111 -7.35 2.79 -6.01
N GLU A 112 -6.40 3.71 -5.95
CA GLU A 112 -5.10 3.58 -6.62
C GLU A 112 -4.32 2.37 -6.09
N THR A 113 -4.43 2.07 -4.80
CA THR A 113 -3.78 0.90 -4.21
C THR A 113 -4.44 -0.41 -4.67
N LEU A 114 -5.78 -0.46 -4.80
CA LEU A 114 -6.48 -1.61 -5.39
C LEU A 114 -6.12 -1.83 -6.86
N LEU A 115 -5.97 -0.76 -7.64
CA LEU A 115 -5.55 -0.84 -9.03
C LEU A 115 -4.10 -1.31 -9.15
N THR A 116 -3.21 -0.80 -8.29
CA THR A 116 -1.82 -1.26 -8.19
C THR A 116 -1.77 -2.75 -7.81
N TRP A 117 -2.65 -3.17 -6.90
CA TRP A 117 -2.76 -4.55 -6.46
C TRP A 117 -3.05 -5.51 -7.61
N ARG A 118 -4.05 -5.15 -8.43
CA ARG A 118 -4.43 -5.89 -9.63
C ARG A 118 -3.32 -5.87 -10.67
N GLY A 119 -2.74 -4.70 -10.94
CA GLY A 119 -1.72 -4.53 -11.98
C GLY A 119 -0.43 -5.29 -11.73
N ARG A 120 -0.02 -5.44 -10.46
CA ARG A 120 1.16 -6.23 -10.08
C ARG A 120 0.90 -7.73 -9.98
N ARG A 121 -0.34 -8.19 -10.15
CA ARG A 121 -0.74 -9.61 -10.06
C ARG A 121 -0.32 -10.29 -8.74
N TYR A 122 -0.48 -9.59 -7.61
CA TYR A 122 -0.08 -10.12 -6.30
C TYR A 122 -0.74 -11.45 -5.94
N TYR A 123 -1.95 -11.71 -6.43
CA TYR A 123 -2.61 -13.00 -6.26
C TYR A 123 -1.71 -14.15 -6.76
N ASP A 124 -1.23 -14.05 -8.00
CA ASP A 124 -0.38 -15.08 -8.61
C ASP A 124 0.95 -15.22 -7.87
N MET A 125 1.53 -14.09 -7.45
CA MET A 125 2.75 -14.08 -6.65
C MET A 125 2.56 -14.82 -5.32
N PHE A 126 1.45 -14.59 -4.62
CA PHE A 126 1.18 -15.24 -3.34
C PHE A 126 0.84 -16.71 -3.48
N ILE A 127 0.14 -17.10 -4.55
CA ILE A 127 -0.09 -18.52 -4.86
C ILE A 127 1.25 -19.23 -5.09
N THR A 128 2.10 -18.66 -5.95
CA THR A 128 3.45 -19.18 -6.22
C THR A 128 4.29 -19.27 -4.95
N TRP A 129 4.23 -18.23 -4.10
CA TRP A 129 4.97 -18.21 -2.85
C TRP A 129 4.48 -19.28 -1.87
N ARG A 130 3.16 -19.44 -1.73
CA ARG A 130 2.55 -20.48 -0.90
C ARG A 130 3.01 -21.88 -1.33
N GLU A 131 3.01 -22.15 -2.62
CA GLU A 131 3.44 -23.44 -3.18
C GLU A 131 4.91 -23.72 -2.85
N ARG A 132 5.80 -22.75 -3.08
CA ARG A 132 7.23 -22.87 -2.72
C ARG A 132 7.45 -23.09 -1.22
N CYS A 133 6.66 -22.43 -0.36
CA CYS A 133 6.73 -22.65 1.09
C CYS A 133 6.31 -24.08 1.45
N GLN A 134 5.26 -24.61 0.83
CA GLN A 134 4.81 -25.99 1.07
C GLN A 134 5.85 -27.02 0.62
N GLU A 135 6.51 -26.80 -0.51
CA GLU A 135 7.62 -27.63 -0.98
C GLU A 135 8.80 -27.61 -0.01
N ALA A 136 9.19 -26.43 0.47
CA ALA A 136 10.27 -26.28 1.43
C ALA A 136 9.98 -27.00 2.76
N VAL A 137 8.74 -26.92 3.24
CA VAL A 137 8.29 -27.65 4.44
C VAL A 137 8.39 -29.16 4.22
N LYS A 138 7.87 -29.67 3.08
CA LYS A 138 7.97 -31.11 2.75
C LYS A 138 9.42 -31.58 2.67
N ALA A 139 10.29 -30.82 2.01
CA ALA A 139 11.71 -31.15 1.90
C ALA A 139 12.40 -31.20 3.28
N ALA A 140 12.08 -30.24 4.17
CA ALA A 140 12.61 -30.22 5.52
C ALA A 140 12.12 -31.42 6.36
N GLU A 141 10.86 -31.83 6.20
CA GLU A 141 10.31 -33.02 6.86
C GLU A 141 10.94 -34.32 6.35
N GLU A 142 11.18 -34.44 5.04
CA GLU A 142 11.88 -35.59 4.46
C GLU A 142 13.32 -35.69 4.93
N GLN A 143 14.02 -34.55 5.04
CA GLN A 143 15.39 -34.51 5.53
C GLN A 143 15.48 -34.86 7.02
N LYS A 144 14.46 -34.51 7.83
CA LYS A 144 14.35 -34.95 9.23
C LYS A 144 14.11 -36.44 9.37
N LYS A 145 13.36 -37.07 8.45
CA LYS A 145 13.11 -38.53 8.46
C LYS A 145 14.33 -39.36 8.06
N ARG A 146 15.33 -38.75 7.41
CA ARG A 146 16.58 -39.39 6.96
C ARG A 146 17.74 -39.25 7.96
N LYS A 147 17.53 -38.55 9.08
CA LYS A 147 18.48 -38.42 10.19
C LYS A 147 17.94 -39.17 11.40
#